data_AF-A0A7L3M101-F1
#
_entry.id   AF-A0A7L3M101-F1
#
_cell.length_a   1.000
_cell.length_b   1.000
_cell.length_c   1.000
_cell.angle_alpha   90.00
_cell.angle_beta   90.00
_cell.angle_gamma   90.00
#
_symmetry.space_group_name_H-M   'P 1'
#
loop_
_entity.id
_entity.type
_entity.pdbx_description
1 polymer ?
#
loop_
_entity_poly.entity_id
_entity_poly.type
_entity_poly.pdbx_seq_one_letter_code
_entity_poly.pdbx_strand_id
1 'polypeptide(L)'
;MASLQTLPKSFPGWVFFCCCCCLPLLLTSSLPLKGTSAAHHACRLRKINFQQPYIRNRTYTLAKTASASDKDTDNRLIGQQLFVNIKENNRCYLMKRVVEFVVKDVLLTEVKNQYPDVEEVAQFLASLTSELSGC
;
A
#
# COMPACT_ATOMS: atom_id res chain seq x y z
N MET A 1 -53.76 55.42 21.73
CA MET A 1 -53.21 55.80 23.06
C MET A 1 -53.57 54.70 24.06
N ALA A 2 -52.79 54.59 25.14
CA ALA A 2 -52.75 53.52 26.17
C ALA A 2 -51.82 52.35 25.79
N SER A 3 -50.58 52.21 26.27
CA SER A 3 -49.92 52.35 27.59
C SER A 3 -49.63 50.96 28.19
N LEU A 4 -48.33 50.70 28.33
CA LEU A 4 -47.66 49.62 29.07
C LEU A 4 -48.11 49.52 30.53
N GLN A 5 -48.19 48.27 31.06
CA GLN A 5 -47.69 47.82 32.38
C GLN A 5 -47.43 46.28 32.27
N THR A 6 -46.19 45.75 32.15
CA THR A 6 -45.25 45.28 33.21
C THR A 6 -45.96 44.60 34.40
N LEU A 7 -45.67 43.40 34.91
CA LEU A 7 -44.51 42.48 34.94
C LEU A 7 -45.00 41.16 35.66
N PRO A 8 -44.14 40.25 36.17
CA PRO A 8 -43.70 38.96 35.60
C PRO A 8 -44.29 37.73 36.32
N LYS A 9 -44.07 36.52 35.79
CA LYS A 9 -43.81 35.32 36.62
C LYS A 9 -43.28 34.14 35.79
N SER A 10 -42.02 33.81 36.08
CA SER A 10 -41.52 32.44 36.28
C SER A 10 -41.70 31.42 35.16
N PHE A 11 -40.70 31.31 34.29
CA PHE A 11 -40.41 30.10 33.51
C PHE A 11 -39.11 29.46 34.01
N PRO A 12 -39.18 28.32 34.69
CA PRO A 12 -38.09 27.35 34.61
C PRO A 12 -38.67 25.94 34.57
N GLY A 13 -39.08 25.50 33.40
CA GLY A 13 -39.73 24.20 33.33
C GLY A 13 -39.92 23.67 31.93
N TRP A 14 -38.96 23.86 31.01
CA TRP A 14 -38.95 23.15 29.73
C TRP A 14 -37.60 23.17 28.99
N VAL A 15 -36.48 23.20 29.71
CA VAL A 15 -35.13 23.07 29.10
C VAL A 15 -34.38 21.82 29.58
N PHE A 16 -34.99 20.99 30.45
CA PHE A 16 -34.38 19.77 30.97
C PHE A 16 -34.95 18.48 30.38
N PHE A 17 -35.42 18.51 29.12
CA PHE A 17 -36.00 17.34 28.46
C PHE A 17 -35.46 17.14 27.04
N CYS A 18 -34.16 17.39 26.82
CA CYS A 18 -33.50 17.11 25.53
C CYS A 18 -32.13 16.42 25.68
N CYS A 19 -31.66 16.15 26.92
CA CYS A 19 -30.31 15.62 27.14
C CYS A 19 -30.26 14.15 27.63
N CYS A 20 -31.42 13.49 27.85
CA CYS A 20 -31.47 12.14 28.43
C CYS A 20 -31.85 11.01 27.44
N CYS A 21 -32.17 11.34 26.18
CA CYS A 21 -32.55 10.31 25.19
C CYS A 21 -31.36 9.75 24.38
N CYS A 22 -30.16 10.31 24.54
CA CYS A 22 -28.96 9.87 23.80
C CYS A 22 -28.05 8.94 24.61
N LEU A 23 -28.35 8.70 25.89
CA LEU A 23 -27.50 7.92 26.80
C LEU A 23 -27.70 6.39 26.80
N PRO A 24 -28.82 5.77 26.35
CA PRO A 24 -28.88 4.30 26.33
C PRO A 24 -28.21 3.67 25.10
N LEU A 25 -27.82 4.43 24.08
CA LEU A 25 -27.21 3.90 22.85
C LEU A 25 -25.68 3.74 22.92
N LEU A 26 -25.03 4.13 24.02
CA LEU A 26 -23.57 4.06 24.16
C LEU A 26 -23.06 2.83 24.94
N LEU A 27 -23.94 1.91 25.35
CA LEU A 27 -23.57 0.80 26.26
C LEU A 27 -23.79 -0.62 25.71
N THR A 28 -24.17 -0.79 24.45
CA THR A 28 -24.37 -2.13 23.86
C THR A 28 -23.76 -2.29 22.47
N SER A 29 -22.45 -2.15 22.35
CA SER A 29 -21.70 -2.83 21.28
C SER A 29 -20.21 -2.92 21.60
N SER A 30 -19.84 -3.57 22.69
CA SER A 30 -18.54 -4.23 22.73
C SER A 30 -18.65 -5.54 21.94
N LEU A 31 -18.85 -5.43 20.62
CA LEU A 31 -18.38 -6.52 19.76
C LEU A 31 -16.88 -6.60 20.07
N PRO A 32 -16.34 -7.76 20.49
CA PRO A 32 -14.92 -7.93 20.34
C PRO A 32 -14.68 -7.73 18.84
N LEU A 33 -13.99 -6.65 18.49
CA LEU A 33 -13.33 -6.58 17.21
C LEU A 33 -12.44 -7.81 17.27
N LYS A 34 -12.92 -8.90 16.65
CA LYS A 34 -12.14 -10.09 16.44
C LYS A 34 -11.07 -9.58 15.51
N GLY A 35 -10.01 -9.05 16.12
CA GLY A 35 -8.69 -9.07 15.55
C GLY A 35 -8.50 -10.53 15.23
N THR A 36 -8.92 -10.90 14.03
CA THR A 36 -8.05 -11.70 13.20
C THR A 36 -6.72 -11.00 13.35
N SER A 37 -5.91 -11.50 14.29
CA SER A 37 -4.50 -11.69 14.04
C SER A 37 -4.48 -12.45 12.72
N ALA A 38 -4.65 -11.70 11.63
CA ALA A 38 -4.25 -12.12 10.32
C ALA A 38 -2.80 -12.44 10.59
N ALA A 39 -2.48 -13.73 10.65
CA ALA A 39 -1.12 -14.18 10.83
C ALA A 39 -0.35 -13.38 9.79
N HIS A 40 0.40 -12.36 10.24
CA HIS A 40 1.04 -11.43 9.33
C HIS A 40 1.99 -12.29 8.52
N HIS A 41 1.58 -12.65 7.30
CA HIS A 41 2.37 -13.50 6.44
C HIS A 41 3.63 -12.70 6.18
N ALA A 42 4.75 -13.16 6.74
CA ALA A 42 6.02 -12.48 6.59
C ALA A 42 6.32 -12.36 5.09
N CYS A 43 6.60 -11.15 4.62
CA CYS A 43 7.01 -10.91 3.23
C CYS A 43 8.25 -11.75 2.93
N ARG A 44 8.09 -12.84 2.20
CA ARG A 44 9.19 -13.75 1.94
C ARG A 44 8.96 -14.58 0.68
N LEU A 45 9.98 -14.62 -0.17
CA LEU A 45 10.07 -15.53 -1.30
C LEU A 45 10.97 -16.71 -0.95
N ARG A 46 10.71 -17.86 -1.59
CA ARG A 46 11.55 -19.05 -1.43
C ARG A 46 12.83 -18.88 -2.23
N LYS A 47 13.93 -19.45 -1.73
CA LYS A 47 15.24 -19.39 -2.41
C LYS A 47 15.18 -20.01 -3.82
N ILE A 48 14.39 -21.07 -3.99
CA ILE A 48 14.23 -21.78 -5.26
C ILE A 48 13.72 -20.88 -6.40
N ASN A 49 12.96 -19.84 -6.07
CA ASN A 49 12.44 -18.88 -7.04
C ASN A 49 13.57 -18.11 -7.76
N PHE A 50 14.75 -17.98 -7.12
CA PHE A 50 15.91 -17.28 -7.67
C PHE A 50 17.01 -18.22 -8.17
N GLN A 51 16.82 -19.54 -8.05
CA GLN A 51 17.83 -20.53 -8.47
C GLN A 51 17.68 -20.97 -9.92
N GLN A 52 16.69 -20.45 -10.65
CA GLN A 52 16.44 -20.76 -12.06
C GLN A 52 17.46 -20.03 -12.95
N PRO A 53 18.48 -20.72 -13.52
CA PRO A 53 19.57 -20.05 -14.22
C PRO A 53 19.10 -19.37 -15.52
N TYR A 54 18.12 -19.98 -16.19
CA TYR A 54 17.58 -19.51 -17.45
C TYR A 54 16.98 -18.09 -17.33
N ILE A 55 16.00 -17.90 -16.44
CA ILE A 55 15.35 -16.60 -16.26
C ILE A 55 16.29 -15.55 -15.66
N ARG A 56 17.22 -15.98 -14.81
CA ARG A 56 18.28 -15.12 -14.28
C ARG A 56 19.14 -14.56 -15.42
N ASN A 57 19.59 -15.40 -16.34
CA ASN A 57 20.40 -14.97 -17.48
C ASN A 57 19.63 -14.01 -18.40
N ARG A 58 18.36 -14.31 -18.69
CA ARG A 58 17.46 -13.43 -19.46
C ARG A 58 17.32 -12.06 -18.81
N THR A 59 17.08 -12.03 -17.50
CA THR A 59 16.95 -10.79 -16.71
C THR A 59 18.23 -9.96 -16.79
N TYR A 60 19.41 -10.57 -16.63
CA TYR A 60 20.69 -9.86 -16.74
C TYR A 60 20.97 -9.37 -18.16
N THR A 61 20.66 -10.18 -19.18
CA THR A 61 20.84 -9.78 -20.58
C THR A 61 19.94 -8.60 -20.94
N LEU A 62 18.67 -8.63 -20.51
CA LEU A 62 17.73 -7.52 -20.69
C LEU A 62 18.26 -6.25 -20.02
N ALA A 63 18.65 -6.33 -18.74
CA ALA A 63 19.19 -5.19 -18.00
C ALA A 63 20.46 -4.61 -18.66
N LYS A 64 21.38 -5.48 -19.12
CA LYS A 64 22.60 -5.07 -19.81
C LYS A 64 22.28 -4.36 -21.13
N THR A 65 21.34 -4.88 -21.90
CA THR A 65 20.94 -4.30 -23.20
C THR A 65 20.31 -2.92 -23.01
N ALA A 66 19.40 -2.79 -22.04
CA ALA A 66 18.80 -1.50 -21.70
C ALA A 66 19.87 -0.50 -21.21
N SER A 67 20.79 -0.93 -20.33
CA SER A 67 21.86 -0.06 -19.80
C SER A 67 22.85 0.43 -20.86
N ALA A 68 23.03 -0.27 -21.97
CA ALA A 68 23.90 0.19 -23.05
C ALA A 68 23.31 1.40 -23.81
N SER A 69 21.98 1.51 -23.79
CA SER A 69 21.23 2.60 -24.40
C SER A 69 21.03 3.77 -23.44
N ASP A 70 21.02 3.50 -22.13
CA ASP A 70 20.98 4.52 -21.09
C ASP A 70 22.27 5.37 -21.09
N LYS A 71 22.10 6.68 -21.13
CA LYS A 71 23.20 7.67 -21.14
C LYS A 71 23.30 8.43 -19.83
N ASP A 72 22.34 8.28 -18.93
CA ASP A 72 22.38 8.91 -17.62
C ASP A 72 23.28 8.07 -16.70
N THR A 73 24.41 8.66 -16.30
CA THR A 73 25.36 8.06 -15.36
C THR A 73 25.24 8.59 -13.94
N ASP A 74 24.48 9.66 -13.76
CA ASP A 74 24.41 10.41 -12.51
C ASP A 74 23.27 9.88 -11.63
N ASN A 75 22.16 9.48 -12.25
CA ASN A 75 20.98 9.04 -11.56
C ASN A 75 20.87 7.52 -11.49
N ARG A 76 20.85 6.99 -10.27
CA ARG A 76 20.57 5.57 -10.01
C ARG A 76 19.23 5.43 -9.34
N LEU A 77 18.27 4.77 -10.00
CA LEU A 77 16.91 4.58 -9.47
C LEU A 77 16.88 3.62 -8.27
N ILE A 78 17.50 2.44 -8.40
CA ILE A 78 17.50 1.40 -7.36
C ILE A 78 18.88 1.35 -6.70
N GLY A 79 18.96 1.87 -5.47
CA GLY A 79 20.18 1.93 -4.66
C GLY A 79 19.89 2.01 -3.16
N GLN A 80 20.91 2.33 -2.36
CA GLN A 80 20.79 2.38 -0.89
C GLN A 80 19.78 3.44 -0.42
N GLN A 81 19.67 4.54 -1.16
CA GLN A 81 18.73 5.64 -0.92
C GLN A 81 17.27 5.18 -0.86
N LEU A 82 16.92 4.13 -1.62
CA LEU A 82 15.56 3.57 -1.64
C LEU A 82 15.18 2.94 -0.29
N PHE A 83 16.17 2.53 0.50
CA PHE A 83 15.98 1.84 1.77
C PHE A 83 16.19 2.75 3.00
N VAL A 84 16.38 4.05 2.78
CA VAL A 84 16.55 5.03 3.87
C VAL A 84 15.29 5.04 4.73
N ASN A 85 15.47 4.94 6.05
CA ASN A 85 14.39 4.83 7.04
C ASN A 85 13.47 3.61 6.88
N ILE A 86 13.87 2.59 6.10
CA ILE A 86 13.12 1.34 5.94
C ILE A 86 13.73 0.24 6.81
N LYS A 87 12.93 -0.27 7.76
CA LYS A 87 13.29 -1.43 8.58
C LYS A 87 13.55 -2.64 7.68
N GLU A 88 14.52 -3.48 8.05
CA GLU A 88 14.91 -4.66 7.25
C GLU A 88 13.71 -5.56 6.91
N ASN A 89 12.85 -5.83 7.89
CA ASN A 89 11.64 -6.65 7.72
C ASN A 89 10.63 -6.06 6.72
N ASN A 90 10.71 -4.76 6.43
CA ASN A 90 9.82 -4.08 5.47
C ASN A 90 10.45 -3.96 4.07
N ARG A 91 11.73 -4.33 3.89
CA ARG A 91 12.42 -4.21 2.60
C ARG A 91 11.80 -5.10 1.53
N CYS A 92 11.35 -6.30 1.90
CA CYS A 92 10.65 -7.17 0.96
C CYS A 92 9.33 -6.54 0.47
N TYR A 93 8.53 -5.96 1.37
CA TYR A 93 7.29 -5.30 0.99
C TYR A 93 7.55 -4.09 0.09
N LEU A 94 8.58 -3.29 0.40
CA LEU A 94 9.01 -2.21 -0.47
C LEU A 94 9.38 -2.72 -1.87
N MET A 95 10.20 -3.77 -1.96
CA MET A 95 10.60 -4.34 -3.24
C MET A 95 9.43 -4.98 -4.00
N LYS A 96 8.43 -5.55 -3.31
CA LYS A 96 7.18 -5.98 -3.94
C LYS A 96 6.54 -4.82 -4.69
N ARG A 97 6.36 -3.66 -4.05
CA ARG A 97 5.76 -2.46 -4.69
C ARG A 97 6.58 -1.95 -5.86
N VAL A 98 7.90 -1.92 -5.72
CA VAL A 98 8.81 -1.53 -6.81
C VAL A 98 8.68 -2.47 -8.00
N VAL A 99 8.65 -3.79 -7.77
CA VAL A 99 8.50 -4.77 -8.84
C VAL A 99 7.11 -4.68 -9.48
N GLU A 100 6.05 -4.46 -8.71
CA GLU A 100 4.69 -4.24 -9.25
C GLU A 100 4.66 -3.04 -10.22
N PHE A 101 5.28 -1.92 -9.82
CA PHE A 101 5.43 -0.74 -10.67
C PHE A 101 6.27 -1.04 -11.91
N VAL A 102 7.45 -1.63 -11.75
CA VAL A 102 8.35 -1.96 -12.88
C VAL A 102 7.66 -2.90 -13.88
N VAL A 103 6.91 -3.90 -13.42
CA VAL A 103 6.20 -4.81 -14.32
C VAL A 103 5.12 -4.09 -15.11
N LYS A 104 4.24 -3.34 -14.43
CA LYS A 104 3.07 -2.73 -15.07
C LYS A 104 3.44 -1.51 -15.90
N ASP A 105 4.13 -0.58 -15.28
CA ASP A 105 4.31 0.77 -15.80
C ASP A 105 5.59 0.91 -16.62
N VAL A 106 6.54 -0.04 -16.53
CA VAL A 106 7.79 0.01 -17.30
C VAL A 106 7.86 -1.13 -18.32
N LEU A 107 7.92 -2.38 -17.87
CA LEU A 107 8.16 -3.53 -18.74
C LEU A 107 7.01 -3.77 -19.72
N LEU A 108 5.77 -3.80 -19.23
CA LEU A 108 4.61 -4.13 -20.06
C LEU A 108 4.02 -2.93 -20.82
N THR A 109 4.39 -1.70 -20.43
CA THR A 109 3.87 -0.47 -21.03
C THR A 109 4.90 0.20 -21.92
N GLU A 110 6.04 0.62 -21.36
CA GLU A 110 7.02 1.46 -22.07
C GLU A 110 7.92 0.65 -23.00
N VAL A 111 8.50 -0.45 -22.50
CA VAL A 111 9.59 -1.15 -23.20
C VAL A 111 9.19 -2.51 -23.79
N LYS A 112 7.90 -2.86 -23.73
CA LYS A 112 7.37 -4.20 -24.08
C LYS A 112 7.87 -4.71 -25.43
N ASN A 113 7.82 -3.84 -26.45
CA ASN A 113 8.20 -4.20 -27.82
C ASN A 113 9.62 -3.73 -28.19
N GLN A 114 10.33 -3.10 -27.26
CA GLN A 114 11.64 -2.49 -27.53
C GLN A 114 12.79 -3.49 -27.37
N TYR A 115 12.69 -4.40 -26.41
CA TYR A 115 13.73 -5.38 -26.11
C TYR A 115 13.18 -6.80 -26.17
N PRO A 116 14.00 -7.79 -26.59
CA PRO A 116 13.62 -9.19 -26.45
C PRO A 116 13.49 -9.58 -24.98
N ASP A 117 12.78 -10.67 -24.72
CA ASP A 117 12.64 -11.30 -23.41
C ASP A 117 11.88 -10.47 -22.35
N VAL A 118 11.42 -9.25 -22.67
CA VAL A 118 10.69 -8.37 -21.73
C VAL A 118 9.45 -9.05 -21.18
N GLU A 119 8.65 -9.67 -22.04
CA GLU A 119 7.42 -10.33 -21.62
C GLU A 119 7.68 -11.52 -20.69
N GLU A 120 8.68 -12.34 -21.01
CA GLU A 120 9.07 -13.49 -20.17
C GLU A 120 9.60 -13.04 -18.80
N VAL A 121 10.46 -12.02 -18.77
CA VAL A 121 10.96 -11.44 -17.51
C VAL A 121 9.83 -10.79 -16.72
N ALA A 122 8.93 -10.06 -17.38
CA ALA A 122 7.78 -9.44 -16.73
C ALA A 122 6.83 -10.48 -16.11
N GLN A 123 6.55 -11.57 -16.82
CA GLN A 123 5.74 -12.67 -16.30
C GLN A 123 6.39 -13.35 -15.09
N PHE A 124 7.72 -13.56 -15.13
CA PHE A 124 8.45 -14.07 -13.97
C PHE A 124 8.35 -13.13 -12.77
N LEU A 125 8.59 -11.83 -12.95
CA LEU A 125 8.46 -10.84 -11.88
C LEU A 125 7.02 -10.73 -11.34
N ALA A 126 6.02 -10.86 -12.21
CA ALA A 126 4.62 -10.92 -11.84
C ALA A 126 4.31 -12.17 -10.98
N SER A 127 4.91 -13.32 -11.27
CA SER A 127 4.73 -14.53 -10.45
C SER A 127 5.32 -14.36 -9.05
N LEU A 128 6.47 -13.69 -8.91
CA LEU A 128 7.05 -13.36 -7.61
C LEU A 128 6.15 -12.43 -6.78
N THR A 129 5.57 -11.40 -7.41
CA THR A 129 4.66 -10.48 -6.69
C THR A 129 3.34 -11.15 -6.32
N SER A 130 2.87 -12.11 -7.14
CA SER A 130 1.71 -12.96 -6.83
C SER A 130 1.95 -13.87 -5.62
N GLU A 131 3.13 -14.49 -5.51
CA GLU A 131 3.52 -15.24 -4.30
C GLU A 131 3.53 -14.38 -3.04
N LEU A 132 3.75 -13.07 -3.20
CA LEU A 132 3.72 -12.08 -2.12
C LEU A 132 2.35 -11.41 -1.95
N SER A 133 1.28 -11.90 -2.59
CA SER A 133 -0.05 -11.26 -2.55
C SER A 133 -0.62 -11.07 -1.13
N GLY A 134 -0.37 -12.03 -0.24
CA GLY A 134 -0.78 -11.99 1.17
C GLY A 134 0.08 -11.10 2.09
N CYS A 135 1.10 -10.45 1.52
CA CYS A 135 1.97 -9.50 2.20
C CYS A 135 1.54 -8.05 1.95
#